data_AF-A0A1G6E8M1-F1
#
_entry.id   AF-A0A1G6E8M1-F1
#
_cell.length_a   1.000
_cell.length_b   1.000
_cell.length_c   1.000
_cell.angle_alpha   90.00
_cell.angle_beta   90.00
_cell.angle_gamma   90.00
#
_symmetry.space_group_name_H-M   'P 1'
#
loop_
_entity.id
_entity.type
_entity.pdbx_description
1 polymer ?
#
loop_
_entity_poly.entity_id
_entity_poly.type
_entity_poly.pdbx_seq_one_letter_code
_entity_poly.pdbx_strand_id
1 'polypeptide(L)'
;MGFDFGPYQFVMEPDEKIHWNMDFPHIQILYGLAMMPGLLNVVEIGSFRGASTAAFIQSQKDGAGFHLHVVEIKPRWQLIAILNEMPKTRWSLYTEPIQHLDLPTPDLILIDGDHGAPALIDALAALCLGSGIIVMHDSQTHVTITNKNHWGAHQAAKLLKMHKDREWWEDCRQRPGMLTERGLFVSWPKSMPGVRECLERKKPVDVQLLS
;
A
#
# COMPACT_ATOMS: atom_id res chain seq x y z
N MET A 1 4.61 5.80 18.68
CA MET A 1 3.21 5.42 18.99
C MET A 1 2.70 4.56 17.84
N GLY A 2 1.67 3.74 18.05
CA GLY A 2 1.01 3.04 16.94
C GLY A 2 0.08 4.01 16.20
N PHE A 3 -0.19 3.76 14.92
CA PHE A 3 -1.20 4.51 14.20
C PHE A 3 -2.60 4.20 14.77
N ASP A 4 -3.28 5.26 15.19
CA ASP A 4 -4.70 5.25 15.56
C ASP A 4 -5.58 5.55 14.34
N PHE A 5 -6.36 4.56 13.91
CA PHE A 5 -7.26 4.66 12.75
C PHE A 5 -8.63 5.25 13.12
N GLY A 6 -8.92 5.50 14.40
CA GLY A 6 -10.20 6.04 14.86
C GLY A 6 -10.71 7.25 14.07
N PRO A 7 -9.88 8.27 13.79
CA PRO A 7 -10.29 9.44 12.99
C PRO A 7 -10.70 9.13 11.55
N TYR A 8 -10.31 7.96 11.03
CA TYR A 8 -10.47 7.56 9.62
C TYR A 8 -11.58 6.55 9.40
N GLN A 9 -12.37 6.18 10.41
CA GLN A 9 -13.40 5.14 10.28
C GLN A 9 -14.41 5.36 9.16
N PHE A 10 -14.66 6.63 8.77
CA PHE A 10 -15.56 6.99 7.67
C PHE A 10 -15.15 6.42 6.31
N VAL A 11 -13.87 6.04 6.13
CA VAL A 11 -13.39 5.40 4.89
C VAL A 11 -13.76 3.92 4.84
N MET A 12 -14.11 3.34 5.99
CA MET A 12 -14.46 1.93 6.16
C MET A 12 -15.96 1.67 6.12
N GLU A 13 -16.80 2.71 6.01
CA GLU A 13 -18.26 2.59 5.93
C GLU A 13 -18.66 1.56 4.87
N PRO A 14 -19.36 0.47 5.19
CA PRO A 14 -19.69 -0.55 4.19
C PRO A 14 -20.53 0.06 3.07
N ASP A 15 -20.13 -0.13 1.80
CA ASP A 15 -21.16 -0.24 0.76
C ASP A 15 -21.84 -1.59 1.03
N GLU A 16 -23.16 -1.66 1.10
CA GLU A 16 -23.95 -2.86 1.49
C GLU A 16 -23.63 -4.14 0.67
N LYS A 17 -22.70 -4.08 -0.29
CA LYS A 17 -22.36 -5.13 -1.25
C LYS A 17 -20.84 -5.34 -1.47
N ILE A 18 -19.94 -4.51 -0.90
CA ILE A 18 -18.53 -4.45 -1.33
C ILE A 18 -17.58 -4.30 -0.13
N HIS A 19 -16.94 -5.39 0.29
CA HIS A 19 -15.82 -5.40 1.25
C HIS A 19 -14.49 -5.42 0.51
N TRP A 20 -14.05 -4.27 0.00
CA TRP A 20 -12.80 -4.15 -0.79
C TRP A 20 -11.68 -3.44 -0.02
N ASN A 21 -11.94 -3.03 1.22
CA ASN A 21 -10.99 -2.25 1.99
C ASN A 21 -9.79 -3.08 2.43
N MET A 22 -8.63 -2.44 2.49
CA MET A 22 -7.45 -3.00 3.12
C MET A 22 -7.69 -3.19 4.62
N ASP A 23 -7.26 -4.33 5.16
CA ASP A 23 -7.40 -4.63 6.57
C ASP A 23 -6.44 -3.80 7.44
N PHE A 24 -6.86 -3.45 8.66
CA PHE A 24 -6.09 -2.61 9.59
C PHE A 24 -4.63 -3.06 9.82
N PRO A 25 -4.30 -4.37 9.94
CA PRO A 25 -2.91 -4.80 10.06
C PRO A 25 -2.03 -4.40 8.87
N HIS A 26 -2.56 -4.43 7.65
CA HIS A 26 -1.85 -4.01 6.44
C HIS A 26 -1.66 -2.49 6.40
N ILE A 27 -2.69 -1.74 6.78
CA ILE A 27 -2.63 -0.29 6.95
C ILE A 27 -1.55 0.10 7.96
N GLN A 28 -1.41 -0.65 9.06
CA GLN A 28 -0.36 -0.42 10.07
C GLN A 28 1.05 -0.62 9.52
N ILE A 29 1.22 -1.57 8.61
CA ILE A 29 2.49 -1.82 7.93
C ILE A 29 2.82 -0.66 7.00
N LEU A 30 1.84 -0.16 6.23
CA LEU A 30 2.03 1.03 5.38
C LEU A 30 2.48 2.24 6.18
N TYR A 31 1.81 2.52 7.31
CA TYR A 31 2.22 3.59 8.23
C TYR A 31 3.66 3.39 8.72
N GLY A 32 4.03 2.16 9.12
CA GLY A 32 5.38 1.85 9.58
C GLY A 32 6.44 2.12 8.52
N LEU A 33 6.18 1.70 7.27
CA LEU A 33 7.08 1.94 6.14
C LEU A 33 7.17 3.44 5.81
N ALA A 34 6.05 4.16 5.79
CA ALA A 34 6.00 5.59 5.49
C ALA A 34 6.69 6.46 6.56
N MET A 35 6.81 5.97 7.79
CA MET A 35 7.55 6.61 8.88
C MET A 35 9.07 6.35 8.81
N MET A 36 9.57 5.57 7.86
CA MET A 36 11.01 5.38 7.68
C MET A 36 11.69 6.72 7.31
N PRO A 37 12.88 7.01 7.85
CA PRO A 37 13.59 8.24 7.54
C PRO A 37 14.08 8.24 6.10
N GLY A 38 14.17 9.43 5.50
CA GLY A 38 14.77 9.62 4.18
C GLY A 38 13.83 9.42 2.99
N LEU A 39 12.56 9.06 3.21
CA LEU A 39 11.56 9.06 2.14
C LEU A 39 11.23 10.50 1.72
N LEU A 40 11.34 10.78 0.43
CA LEU A 40 11.03 12.07 -0.19
C LEU A 40 9.77 11.97 -1.06
N ASN A 41 9.62 10.89 -1.83
CA ASN A 41 8.49 10.69 -2.73
C ASN A 41 7.79 9.37 -2.41
N VAL A 42 6.51 9.45 -2.03
CA VAL A 42 5.66 8.28 -1.81
C VAL A 42 4.56 8.29 -2.86
N VAL A 43 4.37 7.17 -3.56
CA VAL A 43 3.31 7.01 -4.57
C VAL A 43 2.28 6.01 -4.07
N GLU A 44 1.01 6.32 -4.27
CA GLU A 44 -0.11 5.41 -4.05
C GLU A 44 -0.88 5.24 -5.36
N ILE A 45 -1.06 4.02 -5.83
CA ILE A 45 -1.90 3.68 -7.00
C ILE A 45 -3.12 2.92 -6.52
N GLY A 46 -4.30 3.45 -6.83
CA GLY A 46 -5.58 2.86 -6.40
C GLY A 46 -5.85 3.16 -4.93
N SER A 47 -6.59 4.23 -4.68
CA SER A 47 -6.87 4.69 -3.32
C SER A 47 -8.31 4.46 -2.92
N PHE A 48 -9.22 4.34 -3.89
CA PHE A 48 -10.64 4.11 -3.68
C PHE A 48 -11.28 5.14 -2.73
N ARG A 49 -11.46 4.78 -1.44
CA ARG A 49 -12.01 5.64 -0.37
C ARG A 49 -10.93 6.17 0.58
N GLY A 50 -9.68 5.72 0.44
CA GLY A 50 -8.51 6.24 1.12
C GLY A 50 -8.11 5.50 2.41
N ALA A 51 -8.44 4.21 2.55
CA ALA A 51 -8.05 3.42 3.73
C ALA A 51 -6.52 3.32 3.87
N SER A 52 -5.81 3.02 2.79
CA SER A 52 -4.35 3.09 2.68
C SER A 52 -3.84 4.53 2.74
N THR A 53 -4.51 5.47 2.06
CA THR A 53 -4.16 6.90 2.08
C THR A 53 -4.13 7.47 3.51
N ALA A 54 -5.03 7.03 4.39
CA ALA A 54 -5.05 7.43 5.78
C ALA A 54 -3.74 7.12 6.52
N ALA A 55 -3.08 5.99 6.20
CA ALA A 55 -1.76 5.67 6.76
C ALA A 55 -0.70 6.70 6.34
N PHE A 56 -0.71 7.11 5.07
CA PHE A 56 0.24 8.11 4.56
C PHE A 56 -0.03 9.50 5.13
N ILE A 57 -1.29 9.92 5.19
CA ILE A 57 -1.67 11.20 5.79
C ILE A 57 -1.33 11.23 7.28
N GLN A 58 -1.64 10.18 8.03
CA GLN A 58 -1.24 10.12 9.43
C GLN A 58 0.28 10.15 9.59
N SER A 59 1.03 9.45 8.73
CA SER A 59 2.50 9.50 8.75
C SER A 59 3.01 10.93 8.57
N GLN A 60 2.42 11.71 7.65
CA GLN A 60 2.78 13.12 7.47
C GLN A 60 2.42 13.98 8.70
N LYS A 61 1.28 13.75 9.34
CA LYS A 61 0.90 14.41 10.61
C LYS A 61 1.89 14.11 11.74
N ASP A 62 2.40 12.89 11.76
CA ASP A 62 3.36 12.40 12.76
C ASP A 62 4.81 12.80 12.43
N GLY A 63 5.02 13.60 11.37
CA GLY A 63 6.30 14.24 11.05
C GLY A 63 7.06 13.62 9.88
N ALA A 64 6.51 12.63 9.16
CA ALA A 64 7.14 12.12 7.94
C ALA A 64 7.23 13.21 6.86
N GLY A 65 8.41 13.39 6.27
CA GLY A 65 8.75 14.53 5.41
C GLY A 65 8.36 14.41 3.94
N PHE A 66 7.92 13.24 3.47
CA PHE A 66 7.68 12.96 2.05
C PHE A 66 6.54 13.77 1.43
N HIS A 67 6.55 13.90 0.10
CA HIS A 67 5.41 14.31 -0.72
C HIS A 67 4.64 13.07 -1.18
N LEU A 68 3.31 13.10 -1.06
CA LEU A 68 2.42 12.00 -1.44
C LEU A 68 1.84 12.21 -2.84
N HIS A 69 2.12 11.30 -3.77
CA HIS A 69 1.55 11.28 -5.11
C HIS A 69 0.45 10.22 -5.17
N VAL A 70 -0.81 10.65 -5.21
CA VAL A 70 -1.97 9.76 -5.30
C VAL A 70 -2.42 9.62 -6.74
N VAL A 71 -2.43 8.39 -7.25
CA VAL A 71 -2.89 8.03 -8.59
C VAL A 71 -4.23 7.30 -8.45
N GLU A 72 -5.31 8.04 -8.71
CA GLU A 72 -6.69 7.54 -8.59
C GLU A 72 -7.55 8.11 -9.72
N ILE A 73 -7.98 7.27 -10.65
CA ILE A 73 -8.73 7.67 -11.85
C ILE A 73 -10.09 8.28 -11.48
N LYS A 74 -10.73 7.77 -10.42
CA LYS A 74 -12.06 8.20 -9.98
C LYS A 74 -12.08 8.48 -8.48
N PRO A 75 -11.47 9.59 -8.03
CA PRO A 75 -11.33 9.88 -6.62
C PRO A 75 -12.70 10.08 -5.99
N ARG A 76 -12.94 9.39 -4.87
CA ARG A 76 -14.18 9.53 -4.09
C ARG A 76 -14.05 10.70 -3.12
N TRP A 77 -15.20 11.20 -2.66
CA TRP A 77 -15.23 12.32 -1.72
C TRP A 77 -14.49 11.99 -0.40
N GLN A 78 -14.51 10.74 0.06
CA GLN A 78 -13.77 10.32 1.26
C GLN A 78 -12.26 10.51 1.09
N LEU A 79 -11.72 10.10 -0.05
CA LEU A 79 -10.30 10.29 -0.38
C LEU A 79 -9.95 11.79 -0.37
N ILE A 80 -10.78 12.62 -0.99
CA ILE A 80 -10.58 14.08 -1.01
C ILE A 80 -10.62 14.66 0.42
N ALA A 81 -11.51 14.18 1.28
CA ALA A 81 -11.59 14.61 2.67
C ALA A 81 -10.29 14.32 3.44
N ILE A 82 -9.75 13.09 3.28
CA ILE A 82 -8.48 12.68 3.90
C ILE A 82 -7.31 13.55 3.40
N LEU A 83 -7.20 13.74 2.09
CA LEU A 83 -6.12 14.56 1.50
C LEU A 83 -6.16 16.00 2.01
N ASN A 84 -7.35 16.57 2.19
CA ASN A 84 -7.53 17.92 2.72
C ASN A 84 -7.16 18.08 4.20
N GLU A 85 -6.85 17.00 4.92
CA GLU A 85 -6.28 17.09 6.27
C GLU A 85 -4.83 17.57 6.27
N MET A 86 -4.18 17.58 5.10
CA MET A 86 -2.83 18.11 4.92
C MET A 86 -2.84 19.28 3.92
N PRO A 87 -1.92 20.25 4.05
CA PRO A 87 -1.75 21.31 3.06
C PRO A 87 -1.49 20.73 1.67
N LYS A 88 -2.04 21.34 0.62
CA LYS A 88 -1.86 20.91 -0.78
C LYS A 88 -0.40 20.84 -1.26
N THR A 89 0.55 21.43 -0.53
CA THR A 89 1.99 21.31 -0.82
C THR A 89 2.57 19.95 -0.43
N ARG A 90 1.80 19.12 0.29
CA ARG A 90 2.20 17.82 0.81
C ARG A 90 1.72 16.65 -0.03
N TRP A 91 0.85 16.91 -1.00
CA TRP A 91 0.29 15.86 -1.86
C TRP A 91 -0.08 16.37 -3.26
N SER A 92 -0.11 15.45 -4.22
CA SER A 92 -0.60 15.64 -5.57
C SER A 92 -1.59 14.52 -5.90
N LEU A 93 -2.68 14.85 -6.59
CA LEU A 93 -3.69 13.87 -7.04
C LEU A 93 -3.70 13.83 -8.57
N TYR A 94 -3.52 12.64 -9.12
CA TYR A 94 -3.49 12.36 -10.54
C TYR A 94 -4.67 11.45 -10.89
N THR A 95 -5.40 11.80 -11.94
CA THR A 95 -6.60 11.06 -12.40
C THR A 95 -6.35 10.29 -13.69
N GLU A 96 -5.09 10.03 -14.00
CA GLU A 96 -4.64 9.26 -15.17
C GLU A 96 -3.84 8.05 -14.70
N PRO A 97 -3.79 6.95 -15.50
CA PRO A 97 -2.94 5.81 -15.18
C PRO A 97 -1.46 6.18 -15.05
N ILE A 98 -0.72 5.51 -14.16
CA ILE A 98 0.67 5.87 -13.82
C ILE A 98 1.61 5.90 -15.05
N GLN A 99 1.37 5.05 -16.04
CA GLN A 99 2.17 4.98 -17.26
C GLN A 99 2.09 6.23 -18.15
N HIS A 100 1.16 7.15 -17.87
CA HIS A 100 1.02 8.43 -18.58
C HIS A 100 1.58 9.61 -17.78
N LEU A 101 2.08 9.36 -16.57
CA LEU A 101 2.53 10.41 -15.66
C LEU A 101 4.05 10.52 -15.66
N ASP A 102 4.54 11.75 -15.55
CA ASP A 102 5.93 12.03 -15.21
C ASP A 102 6.03 12.20 -13.69
N LEU A 103 6.40 11.12 -13.00
CA LEU A 103 6.54 11.09 -11.54
C LEU A 103 8.02 11.05 -11.14
N PRO A 104 8.39 11.67 -10.01
CA PRO A 104 9.72 11.48 -9.46
C PRO A 104 9.94 10.01 -9.06
N THR A 105 11.20 9.57 -9.01
CA THR A 105 11.55 8.23 -8.51
C THR A 105 10.96 8.01 -7.11
N PRO A 106 10.07 7.02 -6.93
CA PRO A 106 9.44 6.76 -5.64
C PRO A 106 10.41 6.09 -4.67
N ASP A 107 10.51 6.61 -3.45
CA ASP A 107 11.19 5.89 -2.37
C ASP A 107 10.30 4.77 -1.83
N LEU A 108 8.98 4.96 -1.91
CA LEU A 108 7.96 3.95 -1.63
C LEU A 108 6.83 4.09 -2.65
N ILE A 109 6.35 2.98 -3.18
CA ILE A 109 5.14 2.91 -4.00
C ILE A 109 4.21 1.80 -3.52
N LEU A 110 2.95 2.14 -3.31
CA LEU A 110 1.86 1.20 -3.04
C LEU A 110 1.04 0.97 -4.32
N ILE A 111 0.79 -0.30 -4.63
CA ILE A 111 -0.08 -0.76 -5.72
C ILE A 111 -1.27 -1.51 -5.10
N ASP A 112 -2.45 -0.87 -5.12
CA ASP A 112 -3.73 -1.37 -4.59
C ASP A 112 -4.90 -1.00 -5.54
N GLY A 113 -4.63 -0.97 -6.85
CA GLY A 113 -5.60 -0.71 -7.90
C GLY A 113 -6.34 -1.96 -8.38
N ASP A 114 -6.45 -2.12 -9.70
CA ASP A 114 -7.02 -3.34 -10.28
C ASP A 114 -6.01 -4.50 -10.21
N HIS A 115 -6.39 -5.58 -9.54
CA HIS A 115 -5.53 -6.74 -9.28
C HIS A 115 -5.35 -7.70 -10.48
N GLY A 116 -5.97 -7.38 -11.63
CA GLY A 116 -5.77 -8.02 -12.92
C GLY A 116 -4.50 -7.55 -13.62
N ALA A 117 -4.51 -7.53 -14.95
CA ALA A 117 -3.36 -7.09 -15.75
C ALA A 117 -2.76 -5.71 -15.35
N PRO A 118 -3.55 -4.70 -14.93
CA PRO A 118 -3.02 -3.42 -14.49
C PRO A 118 -2.00 -3.53 -13.34
N ALA A 119 -2.24 -4.35 -12.30
CA ALA A 119 -1.29 -4.54 -11.21
C ALA A 119 0.10 -5.01 -11.69
N LEU A 120 0.18 -5.81 -12.75
CA LEU A 120 1.46 -6.22 -13.34
C LEU A 120 2.14 -5.06 -14.09
N ILE A 121 1.37 -4.26 -14.83
CA ILE A 121 1.86 -3.07 -15.53
C ILE A 121 2.40 -2.05 -14.51
N ASP A 122 1.66 -1.82 -13.43
CA ASP A 122 2.03 -0.89 -12.36
C ASP A 122 3.32 -1.33 -11.65
N ALA A 123 3.49 -2.64 -11.41
CA ALA A 123 4.74 -3.17 -10.83
C ALA A 123 5.94 -3.00 -11.78
N LEU A 124 5.74 -3.18 -13.08
CA LEU A 124 6.78 -2.93 -14.08
C LEU A 124 7.10 -1.43 -14.15
N ALA A 125 6.10 -0.55 -14.11
CA ALA A 125 6.30 0.89 -14.05
C ALA A 125 7.10 1.29 -12.80
N ALA A 126 6.76 0.73 -11.64
CA ALA A 126 7.50 0.93 -10.39
C ALA A 126 8.99 0.55 -10.53
N LEU A 127 9.29 -0.59 -11.16
CA LEU A 127 10.66 -1.02 -11.43
C LEU A 127 11.38 -0.08 -12.41
N CYS A 128 10.72 0.35 -13.49
CA CYS A 128 11.27 1.29 -14.47
C CYS A 128 11.57 2.67 -13.86
N LEU A 129 10.74 3.14 -12.92
CA LEU A 129 10.97 4.37 -12.18
C LEU A 129 12.14 4.28 -11.19
N GLY A 130 12.68 3.08 -10.97
CA GLY A 130 13.75 2.84 -10.00
C GLY A 130 13.25 2.83 -8.56
N SER A 131 12.00 2.42 -8.32
CA SER A 131 11.37 2.54 -7.00
C SER A 131 12.14 1.78 -5.93
N GLY A 132 12.30 2.43 -4.78
CA GLY A 132 12.86 1.86 -3.56
C GLY A 132 11.97 0.74 -3.04
N ILE A 133 11.03 1.04 -2.16
CA ILE A 133 10.09 0.08 -1.60
C ILE A 133 8.90 -0.06 -2.54
N ILE A 134 8.54 -1.29 -2.92
CA ILE A 134 7.32 -1.60 -3.69
C ILE A 134 6.42 -2.44 -2.79
N VAL A 135 5.22 -1.94 -2.52
CA VAL A 135 4.18 -2.61 -1.75
C VAL A 135 3.04 -2.99 -2.69
N MET A 136 2.56 -4.21 -2.58
CA MET A 136 1.43 -4.72 -3.37
C MET A 136 0.40 -5.37 -2.46
N HIS A 137 -0.86 -4.99 -2.63
CA HIS A 137 -1.98 -5.60 -1.95
C HIS A 137 -2.62 -6.72 -2.79
N ASP A 138 -3.42 -7.58 -2.15
CA ASP A 138 -4.04 -8.78 -2.73
C ASP A 138 -3.09 -9.68 -3.56
N SER A 139 -1.82 -9.75 -3.16
CA SER A 139 -0.76 -10.45 -3.90
C SER A 139 -0.87 -11.98 -3.89
N GLN A 140 -1.46 -12.59 -2.85
CA GLN A 140 -1.80 -14.01 -2.77
C GLN A 140 -0.73 -15.00 -3.26
N THR A 141 0.57 -14.81 -3.01
CA THR A 141 1.58 -15.68 -3.66
C THR A 141 1.66 -17.09 -3.05
N HIS A 142 1.08 -17.27 -1.87
CA HIS A 142 1.07 -18.51 -1.09
C HIS A 142 0.02 -19.53 -1.58
N VAL A 143 -0.91 -19.13 -2.47
CA VAL A 143 -1.92 -20.03 -3.06
C VAL A 143 -1.64 -20.27 -4.54
N THR A 144 -2.06 -21.43 -5.05
CA THR A 144 -2.10 -21.68 -6.50
C THR A 144 -3.33 -20.97 -7.04
N ILE A 145 -3.15 -19.93 -7.87
CA ILE A 145 -4.26 -19.11 -8.36
C ILE A 145 -5.28 -19.98 -9.09
N THR A 146 -6.53 -19.93 -8.65
CA THR A 146 -7.68 -20.47 -9.37
C THR A 146 -8.57 -19.33 -9.86
N ASN A 147 -8.54 -19.03 -11.17
CA ASN A 147 -9.53 -18.30 -11.99
C ASN A 147 -10.27 -17.03 -11.46
N LYS A 148 -9.91 -16.43 -10.33
CA LYS A 148 -10.55 -15.21 -9.81
C LYS A 148 -9.57 -14.04 -9.74
N ASN A 149 -9.92 -12.99 -10.48
CA ASN A 149 -9.62 -11.54 -10.43
C ASN A 149 -8.27 -10.97 -9.94
N HIS A 150 -7.38 -11.70 -9.26
CA HIS A 150 -6.13 -11.15 -8.69
C HIS A 150 -4.86 -11.74 -9.34
N TRP A 151 -4.99 -12.33 -10.53
CA TRP A 151 -3.87 -12.98 -11.22
C TRP A 151 -2.68 -12.04 -11.44
N GLY A 152 -2.91 -10.78 -11.80
CA GLY A 152 -1.80 -9.88 -12.14
C GLY A 152 -1.03 -9.43 -10.91
N ALA A 153 -1.72 -9.14 -9.80
CA ALA A 153 -1.07 -8.86 -8.51
C ALA A 153 -0.17 -10.03 -8.07
N HIS A 154 -0.65 -11.26 -8.23
CA HIS A 154 0.13 -12.46 -7.93
C HIS A 154 1.34 -12.65 -8.85
N GLN A 155 1.19 -12.45 -10.17
CA GLN A 155 2.33 -12.55 -11.09
C GLN A 155 3.37 -11.46 -10.84
N ALA A 156 2.92 -10.25 -10.55
CA ALA A 156 3.80 -9.14 -10.20
C ALA A 156 4.61 -9.42 -8.93
N ALA A 157 3.96 -9.90 -7.87
CA ALA A 157 4.65 -10.30 -6.65
C ALA A 157 5.65 -11.45 -6.90
N LYS A 158 5.29 -12.45 -7.71
CA LYS A 158 6.24 -13.51 -8.14
C LYS A 158 7.43 -12.95 -8.91
N LEU A 159 7.21 -12.03 -9.84
CA LEU A 159 8.27 -11.35 -10.58
C LEU A 159 9.24 -10.64 -9.63
N LEU A 160 8.71 -9.90 -8.64
CA LEU A 160 9.51 -9.22 -7.63
C LEU A 160 10.27 -10.21 -6.72
N LYS A 161 9.67 -11.34 -6.34
CA LYS A 161 10.35 -12.41 -5.58
C LYS A 161 11.55 -13.00 -6.31
N MET A 162 11.47 -13.10 -7.64
CA MET A 162 12.55 -13.62 -8.48
C MET A 162 13.61 -12.57 -8.81
N HIS A 163 13.38 -11.30 -8.48
CA HIS A 163 14.30 -10.21 -8.79
C HIS A 163 15.56 -10.31 -7.92
N LYS A 164 16.72 -10.56 -8.55
CA LYS A 164 17.97 -10.91 -7.86
C LYS A 164 18.49 -9.85 -6.89
N ASP A 165 18.26 -8.59 -7.19
CA ASP A 165 18.77 -7.46 -6.40
C ASP A 165 17.81 -6.98 -5.31
N ARG A 166 16.68 -7.67 -5.14
CA ARG A 166 15.64 -7.28 -4.18
C ARG A 166 15.47 -8.34 -3.11
N GLU A 167 15.11 -7.89 -1.93
CA GLU A 167 14.52 -8.72 -0.90
C GLU A 167 12.99 -8.60 -0.95
N TRP A 168 12.32 -9.48 -0.21
CA TRP A 168 10.88 -9.46 -0.10
C TRP A 168 10.39 -9.98 1.25
N TRP A 169 9.15 -9.61 1.55
CA TRP A 169 8.36 -10.07 2.68
C TRP A 169 6.88 -10.08 2.29
N GLU A 170 6.08 -10.95 2.89
CA GLU A 170 4.64 -11.00 2.63
C GLU A 170 3.90 -11.41 3.91
N ASP A 171 2.85 -10.68 4.27
CA ASP A 171 1.88 -11.12 5.27
C ASP A 171 0.65 -11.67 4.57
N CYS A 172 0.43 -12.98 4.71
CA CYS A 172 -0.74 -13.69 4.21
C CYS A 172 -1.43 -14.48 5.33
N ARG A 173 -1.22 -14.07 6.58
CA ARG A 173 -1.79 -14.76 7.75
C ARG A 173 -3.28 -14.53 7.80
N GLN A 174 -4.05 -15.60 7.95
CA GLN A 174 -5.49 -15.51 8.19
C GLN A 174 -5.75 -15.01 9.62
N ARG A 175 -6.69 -14.08 9.79
CA ARG A 175 -7.09 -13.53 11.09
C ARG A 175 -8.62 -13.48 11.20
N PRO A 176 -9.20 -13.80 12.37
CA PRO A 176 -10.66 -13.81 12.52
C PRO A 176 -11.28 -12.45 12.14
N GLY A 177 -12.27 -12.47 11.24
CA GLY A 177 -13.01 -11.27 10.81
C GLY A 177 -12.25 -10.33 9.87
N MET A 178 -11.07 -10.71 9.39
CA MET A 178 -10.25 -9.93 8.44
C MET A 178 -10.00 -10.73 7.16
N LEU A 179 -9.63 -10.03 6.09
CA LEU A 179 -9.26 -10.62 4.80
C LEU A 179 -7.75 -10.53 4.54
N THR A 180 -6.93 -10.60 5.60
CA THR A 180 -5.47 -10.45 5.51
C THR A 180 -4.79 -11.61 4.78
N GLU A 181 -5.47 -12.75 4.65
CA GLU A 181 -5.02 -13.85 3.78
C GLU A 181 -4.95 -13.44 2.30
N ARG A 182 -5.54 -12.32 1.88
CA ARG A 182 -5.36 -11.80 0.52
C ARG A 182 -3.92 -11.34 0.26
N GLY A 183 -3.15 -11.01 1.29
CA GLY A 183 -1.71 -10.84 1.18
C GLY A 183 -1.24 -9.40 0.96
N LEU A 184 -0.38 -8.90 1.84
CA LEU A 184 0.40 -7.69 1.61
C LEU A 184 1.86 -8.04 1.33
N PHE A 185 2.30 -7.83 0.10
CA PHE A 185 3.66 -8.08 -0.35
C PHE A 185 4.49 -6.80 -0.31
N VAL A 186 5.72 -6.90 0.17
CA VAL A 186 6.69 -5.80 0.22
C VAL A 186 8.00 -6.27 -0.38
N SER A 187 8.56 -5.50 -1.32
CA SER A 187 9.88 -5.75 -1.91
C SER A 187 10.72 -4.49 -1.90
N TRP A 188 12.02 -4.62 -1.65
CA TRP A 188 12.97 -3.50 -1.58
C TRP A 188 14.35 -3.92 -2.10
N PRO A 189 15.23 -3.00 -2.54
CA PRO A 189 16.60 -3.32 -2.93
C PRO A 189 17.39 -3.86 -1.75
N LYS A 190 18.24 -4.87 -1.98
CA LYS A 190 19.14 -5.42 -0.95
C LYS A 190 20.08 -4.39 -0.32
N SER A 191 20.35 -3.30 -1.04
CA SER A 191 21.18 -2.18 -0.57
C SER A 191 20.45 -1.24 0.38
N MET A 192 19.12 -1.36 0.54
CA MET A 192 18.32 -0.49 1.39
C MET A 192 18.15 -1.09 2.80
N PRO A 193 18.86 -0.57 3.82
CA PRO A 193 18.76 -1.10 5.18
C PRO A 193 17.47 -0.68 5.88
N GLY A 194 17.10 -1.35 6.98
CA GLY A 194 16.04 -0.92 7.87
C GLY A 194 14.62 -1.36 7.49
N VAL A 195 14.37 -1.75 6.23
CA VAL A 195 13.05 -2.19 5.77
C VAL A 195 12.64 -3.49 6.47
N ARG A 196 13.55 -4.48 6.53
CA ARG A 196 13.29 -5.76 7.20
C ARG A 196 12.99 -5.57 8.69
N GLU A 197 13.80 -4.77 9.38
CA GLU A 197 13.64 -4.47 10.81
C GLU A 197 12.32 -3.73 11.06
N CYS A 198 11.93 -2.82 10.16
CA CYS A 198 10.64 -2.14 10.21
C CYS A 198 9.49 -3.15 10.14
N LEU A 199 9.51 -4.04 9.14
CA LEU A 199 8.47 -5.06 8.95
C LEU A 199 8.40 -6.06 10.11
N GLU A 200 9.55 -6.45 10.67
CA GLU A 200 9.60 -7.40 11.79
C GLU A 200 9.09 -6.82 13.10
N ARG A 201 9.42 -5.56 13.41
CA ARG A 201 8.89 -4.85 14.60
C ARG A 201 7.39 -4.59 14.53
N LYS A 202 6.85 -4.51 13.31
CA LYS A 202 5.44 -4.21 13.05
C LYS A 202 4.62 -5.45 12.73
N LYS A 203 5.19 -6.66 12.86
CA LYS A 203 4.42 -7.91 12.73
C LYS A 203 3.18 -7.80 13.63
N PRO A 204 1.96 -7.88 13.06
CA PRO A 204 0.75 -7.89 13.84
C PRO A 204 0.85 -8.99 14.90
N VAL A 205 0.82 -8.59 16.17
CA VAL A 205 0.66 -9.49 17.32
C VAL A 205 -0.76 -10.02 17.24
N ASP A 206 -0.96 -11.31 17.51
CA ASP A 206 -2.29 -11.89 17.55
C ASP A 206 -3.12 -11.14 18.58
N VAL A 207 -4.02 -10.28 18.12
CA VAL A 207 -5.04 -9.68 18.97
C VAL A 207 -5.98 -10.82 19.28
N GLN A 208 -5.78 -11.47 20.44
CA GLN A 208 -6.83 -12.26 21.05
C GLN A 208 -8.01 -11.30 21.24
N LEU A 209 -9.03 -11.44 20.39
CA LEU A 209 -10.29 -10.73 20.54
C LEU A 209 -10.76 -11.00 21.97
N LEU A 210 -10.76 -9.97 22.81
CA LEU A 210 -11.45 -10.00 24.08
C LEU A 210 -12.91 -10.30 23.76
N SER A 211 -13.30 -11.54 24.10
CA SER A 211 -14.66 -12.08 24.00
C SER A 211 -15.63 -11.29 24.85
#